data_AF-A0A170NJF4-F1
#
_entry.id   AF-A0A170NJF4-F1
#
_cell.length_a   1.000
_cell.length_b   1.000
_cell.length_c   1.000
_cell.angle_alpha   90.00
_cell.angle_beta   90.00
_cell.angle_gamma   90.00
#
_symmetry.space_group_name_H-M   'P 1'
#
loop_
_entity.id
_entity.type
_entity.pdbx_description
1 polymer ?
#
loop_
_entity_poly.entity_id
_entity_poly.type
_entity_poly.pdbx_seq_one_letter_code
_entity_poly.pdbx_strand_id
1 'polypeptide(L)' 'MLNREFSKVKTGYGDITIKKSYYKGKLVEYKLEYEECKTIAKEKNISIDKIYKAVYGVKLESDGETIPADS' A
#
# COMPACT_ATOMS: atom_id res chain seq x y z
N MET A 1 22.41 1.93 4.03
CA MET A 1 21.36 1.07 4.61
C MET A 1 20.01 1.50 4.05
N LEU A 2 19.11 0.54 3.77
CA LEU A 2 17.70 0.82 3.50
C LEU A 2 16.95 0.73 4.83
N ASN A 3 16.25 1.79 5.21
CA ASN A 3 15.34 1.76 6.35
C ASN A 3 14.03 1.12 5.89
N ARG A 4 13.59 0.06 6.56
CA ARG A 4 12.31 -0.59 6.26
C ARG A 4 11.35 -0.28 7.39
N GLU A 5 10.16 0.18 7.03
CA GLU A 5 9.09 0.50 7.95
C GLU A 5 7.83 -0.25 7.55
N PHE A 6 7.10 -0.74 8.53
CA PHE A 6 5.78 -1.33 8.34
C PHE A 6 4.76 -0.36 8.87
N SER A 7 3.78 -0.05 8.04
CA SER A 7 2.69 0.85 8.41
C SER A 7 1.37 0.24 8.01
N LYS A 8 0.27 0.71 8.60
CA LYS A 8 -1.08 0.27 8.26
C LYS A 8 -1.83 1.43 7.63
N VAL A 9 -2.42 1.19 6.47
CA VAL A 9 -3.26 2.15 5.77
C VAL A 9 -4.71 1.80 6.03
N LYS A 10 -5.44 2.75 6.63
CA LYS A 10 -6.89 2.67 6.76
C LYS A 10 -7.53 2.82 5.40
N THR A 11 -8.28 1.82 4.97
CA THR A 11 -9.09 1.88 3.75
C THR A 11 -10.54 1.58 4.07
N GLY A 12 -11.44 1.87 3.12
CA GLY A 12 -12.85 1.46 3.24
C GLY A 12 -13.07 -0.05 3.35
N TYR A 13 -12.04 -0.86 3.10
CA TYR A 13 -12.08 -2.32 3.20
C TYR A 13 -11.45 -2.86 4.49
N GLY A 14 -10.77 -2.02 5.26
CA GLY A 14 -10.04 -2.39 6.48
C GLY A 14 -8.64 -1.79 6.54
N ASP A 15 -7.92 -2.13 7.60
CA ASP A 15 -6.52 -1.76 7.78
C ASP A 15 -5.63 -2.71 6.97
N ILE A 16 -4.81 -2.15 6.09
CA ILE A 16 -3.92 -2.94 5.22
C ILE A 16 -2.47 -2.63 5.54
N THR A 17 -1.69 -3.67 5.76
CA THR A 17 -0.27 -3.59 6.08
C THR A 17 0.54 -3.33 4.81
N ILE A 18 1.35 -2.27 4.88
CA ILE A 18 2.26 -1.85 3.82
C ILE A 18 3.71 -1.88 4.31
N LYS A 19 4.59 -2.30 3.42
CA LYS A 19 6.05 -2.27 3.60
C LYS A 19 6.58 -1.06 2.84
N LYS A 20 7.17 -0.14 3.59
CA LYS A 20 7.85 1.04 3.06
C LYS A 20 9.36 0.82 3.19
N SER A 21 10.08 0.97 2.09
CA SER A 21 11.54 1.02 2.12
C SER A 21 12.00 2.43 1.82
N TYR A 22 12.88 2.96 2.65
CA TYR A 22 13.47 4.28 2.55
C TYR A 22 14.97 4.18 2.29
N TYR A 23 15.44 4.93 1.30
CA TYR A 23 16.86 5.08 1.02
C TYR A 23 17.23 6.56 1.12
N LYS A 24 18.18 6.89 2.01
CA LYS A 24 18.60 8.28 2.29
C LYS A 24 17.41 9.20 2.60
N GLY A 25 16.44 8.71 3.38
CA GLY A 25 15.22 9.46 3.75
C GLY A 25 14.15 9.53 2.65
N LYS A 26 14.40 9.02 1.44
CA LYS A 26 13.41 8.98 0.36
C LYS A 26 12.74 7.63 0.28
N LEU A 27 11.42 7.61 0.13
CA LEU A 27 10.66 6.39 -0.09
C LEU A 27 11.03 5.81 -1.46
N VAL A 28 11.63 4.63 -1.47
CA VAL A 28 12.06 3.92 -2.70
C VAL A 28 11.18 2.74 -3.03
N GLU A 29 10.51 2.15 -2.05
CA GLU A 29 9.62 1.01 -2.28
C GLU A 29 8.40 1.12 -1.39
N TYR A 30 7.26 0.75 -1.96
CA TYR A 30 5.98 0.71 -1.28
C TYR A 30 5.23 -0.52 -1.76
N LYS A 31 5.08 -1.53 -0.90
CA LYS A 31 4.47 -2.81 -1.25
C LYS A 31 3.44 -3.23 -0.24
N LEU A 32 2.29 -3.70 -0.70
CA LEU A 32 1.28 -4.32 0.13
C LEU A 32 1.62 -5.80 0.38
N GLU A 33 1.11 -6.36 1.48
CA GLU A 33 1.07 -7.81 1.69
C GLU A 33 0.02 -8.44 0.78
N TYR A 34 0.46 -9.18 -0.25
CA TYR A 34 -0.45 -9.80 -1.22
C TYR A 34 -1.40 -10.82 -0.57
N GLU A 35 -0.90 -11.63 0.37
CA GLU A 35 -1.72 -12.62 1.06
C GLU A 35 -2.79 -11.96 1.95
N GLU A 36 -2.47 -10.82 2.58
CA GLU A 36 -3.44 -10.03 3.34
C GLU A 36 -4.51 -9.42 2.40
N CYS A 37 -4.08 -8.83 1.27
CA CYS A 37 -5.00 -8.30 0.26
C CYS A 37 -5.93 -9.40 -0.29
N LYS A 38 -5.40 -10.59 -0.56
CA LYS A 38 -6.16 -11.73 -1.04
C LYS A 38 -7.18 -12.24 -0.01
N THR A 39 -6.84 -12.19 1.27
CA THR A 39 -7.73 -12.58 2.36
C THR A 39 -8.88 -11.59 2.50
N ILE A 40 -8.59 -10.29 2.54
CA ILE A 40 -9.58 -9.21 2.60
C ILE A 40 -10.48 -9.24 1.35
N ALA A 41 -9.90 -9.46 0.17
CA ALA A 41 -10.63 -9.59 -1.08
C ALA A 41 -11.69 -10.70 -1.03
N LYS A 42 -11.30 -11.87 -0.51
CA LYS A 42 -12.23 -13.00 -0.35
C LYS A 42 -13.29 -12.71 0.71
N GLU A 43 -12.91 -12.18 1.86
CA GLU A 43 -13.83 -11.88 2.96
C GLU A 43 -14.87 -10.82 2.58
N LYS A 44 -14.44 -9.77 1.88
CA LYS A 44 -15.32 -8.67 1.42
C LYS A 44 -15.98 -8.95 0.07
N ASN A 45 -15.68 -10.08 -0.57
CA ASN A 45 -16.12 -10.43 -1.92
C ASN A 45 -15.81 -9.34 -2.97
N ILE A 46 -14.60 -8.79 -2.92
CA ILE A 46 -14.09 -7.76 -3.84
C ILE A 46 -12.86 -8.25 -4.59
N SER A 47 -12.57 -7.63 -5.73
CA SER A 47 -11.33 -7.87 -6.45
C SER A 47 -10.13 -7.26 -5.72
N ILE A 48 -8.98 -7.96 -5.75
CA ILE A 48 -7.71 -7.45 -5.21
C ILE A 48 -7.33 -6.10 -5.83
N ASP A 49 -7.66 -5.87 -7.10
CA ASP A 49 -7.47 -4.58 -7.78
C ASP A 49 -8.14 -3.41 -7.04
N LYS A 50 -9.34 -3.60 -6.46
CA LYS A 50 -10.02 -2.57 -5.66
C LYS A 50 -9.25 -2.23 -4.39
N ILE A 51 -8.63 -3.24 -3.78
CA ILE A 51 -7.82 -3.07 -2.56
C ILE A 51 -6.56 -2.28 -2.88
N TYR A 52 -5.87 -2.63 -3.97
CA TYR A 52 -4.71 -1.90 -4.45
C TYR A 52 -5.09 -0.45 -4.72
N LYS A 53 -6.17 -0.19 -5.46
CA LYS A 53 -6.67 1.16 -5.73
C LYS A 53 -7.00 1.95 -4.47
N ALA A 54 -7.62 1.31 -3.46
CA ALA A 54 -7.91 2.01 -2.21
C ALA A 54 -6.63 2.39 -1.45
N VAL A 55 -5.63 1.52 -1.39
CA VAL A 55 -4.37 1.82 -0.68
C VAL A 55 -3.53 2.85 -1.44
N TYR A 56 -3.39 2.72 -2.76
CA TYR A 56 -2.67 3.71 -3.57
C TYR A 56 -3.43 5.04 -3.70
N GLY A 57 -4.76 5.00 -3.65
CA GLY A 57 -5.61 6.20 -3.62
C GLY A 57 -5.41 7.02 -2.35
N VAL A 58 -5.39 6.38 -1.18
CA VAL A 58 -5.15 7.07 0.12
C VAL A 58 -3.75 7.71 0.17
N LYS A 59 -2.77 7.13 -0.54
CA LYS A 59 -1.41 7.68 -0.59
C LYS A 59 -1.36 9.08 -1.24
N LEU A 60 -2.25 9.39 -2.17
CA LEU A 60 -2.32 10.70 -2.84
C LEU A 60 -2.75 11.83 -1.89
N GLU A 61 -3.43 11.49 -0.79
CA GLU A 61 -3.95 12.48 0.16
C GLU A 61 -2.93 12.82 1.27
N SER A 62 -1.94 11.95 1.50
CA SER A 62 -1.02 12.09 2.65
C SER A 62 0.37 12.62 2.28
N ASP A 63 0.82 12.39 1.04
CA ASP A 63 2.13 12.82 0.56
C ASP A 63 1.99 13.18 -0.92
N GLY A 64 2.10 14.47 -1.24
CA GLY A 64 2.02 15.00 -2.61
C GLY A 64 3.19 14.59 -3.51
N GLU A 65 3.47 13.29 -3.64
CA GLU A 65 4.47 12.76 -4.57
C GLU A 65 4.04 11.39 -5.11
N THR A 66 3.59 11.42 -6.37
CA THR A 66 3.27 10.27 -7.21
C THR A 66 4.46 9.32 -7.35
N ILE A 67 4.29 8.06 -6.95
CA ILE A 67 5.12 6.97 -7.45
C ILE A 67 4.60 6.63 -8.85
N PRO A 68 5.42 6.72 -9.92
CA PRO A 68 5.00 6.23 -11.22
C PRO A 68 4.73 4.73 -11.11
N ALA A 69 3.57 4.32 -11.58
CA ALA A 69 3.31 2.92 -11.89
C ALA A 69 4.37 2.50 -12.91
N ASP A 70 5.19 1.54 -12.51
CA ASP A 70 5.92 0.58 -13.35
C ASP A 70 5.50 0.68 -14.85
N SER A 71 6.45 1.14 -15.67
CA SER A 71 6.53 0.97 -17.12
C SER A 71 7.91 0.41 -17.46
#